data_AF-A0A835G802-F1
#
_entry.id   AF-A0A835G802-F1
#
_cell.length_a   1.000
_cell.length_b   1.000
_cell.length_c   1.000
_cell.angle_alpha   90.00
_cell.angle_beta   90.00
_cell.angle_gamma   90.00
#
_symmetry.space_group_name_H-M   'P 1'
#
loop_
_entity.id
_entity.type
_entity.pdbx_description
1 polymer ?
#
loop_
_entity_poly.entity_id
_entity_poly.type
_entity_poly.pdbx_seq_one_letter_code
_entity_poly.pdbx_strand_id
1 'polypeptide(L)'
;VTMSLVSQAFQSSKIVPDVIPTPPSANIELKYPSGAVASQGNELTPTQVKDQPSVSYEADPNAFYTLVFTDPDNYDGPEPVYREWHHWLVGNIPGSDVSKGEVLSGYIGSGPPEGTGIHRYVYILYKQPGKLAFDEKRLTNK
;
A
#
# COMPACT_ATOMS: atom_id res chain seq x y z
N VAL A 1 5.32 -16.70 -20.58
CA VAL A 1 5.27 -16.70 -19.11
C VAL A 1 3.87 -16.32 -18.71
N THR A 2 3.16 -17.16 -17.95
CA THR A 2 1.81 -16.85 -17.47
C THR A 2 1.89 -15.69 -16.47
N MET A 3 1.04 -14.67 -16.61
CA MET A 3 0.97 -13.56 -15.64
C MET A 3 0.50 -14.08 -14.28
N SER A 4 1.15 -13.63 -13.21
CA SER A 4 0.72 -13.92 -11.84
C SER A 4 -0.65 -13.32 -11.56
N LEU A 5 -1.38 -13.87 -10.57
CA LEU A 5 -2.69 -13.34 -10.17
C LEU A 5 -2.61 -11.88 -9.72
N VAL A 6 -1.54 -11.50 -9.00
CA VAL A 6 -1.31 -10.11 -8.60
C VAL A 6 -1.08 -9.19 -9.81
N SER A 7 -0.35 -9.66 -10.82
CA SER A 7 -0.15 -8.89 -12.06
C SER A 7 -1.46 -8.69 -12.81
N GLN A 8 -2.33 -9.70 -12.85
CA GLN A 8 -3.65 -9.59 -13.48
C GLN A 8 -4.53 -8.60 -12.71
N ALA A 9 -4.55 -8.69 -11.37
CA ALA A 9 -5.32 -7.78 -10.52
C ALA A 9 -4.89 -6.30 -10.68
N PHE A 10 -3.58 -6.04 -10.74
CA PHE A 10 -3.06 -4.69 -10.97
C PHE A 10 -3.47 -4.12 -12.33
N GLN A 11 -3.57 -4.97 -13.36
CA GLN A 11 -4.02 -4.55 -14.69
C GLN A 11 -5.54 -4.38 -14.77
N SER A 12 -6.32 -5.34 -14.26
CA SER A 12 -7.79 -5.30 -14.33
C SER A 12 -8.38 -4.15 -13.52
N SER A 13 -7.77 -3.83 -12.37
CA SER A 13 -8.17 -2.70 -11.52
C SER A 13 -7.53 -1.38 -11.95
N LYS A 14 -6.88 -1.37 -13.12
CA LYS A 14 -6.19 -0.24 -13.74
C LYS A 14 -5.04 0.36 -12.93
N ILE A 15 -4.62 -0.22 -11.81
CA ILE A 15 -3.44 0.23 -11.02
C ILE A 15 -2.22 0.41 -11.92
N VAL A 16 -2.11 -0.43 -12.94
CA VAL A 16 -1.34 -0.14 -14.15
C VAL A 16 -2.31 0.37 -15.23
N PRO A 17 -2.15 1.60 -15.77
CA PRO A 17 -1.03 2.53 -15.61
C PRO A 17 -1.24 3.60 -14.52
N ASP A 18 -2.37 3.56 -13.82
CA ASP A 18 -2.86 4.63 -12.95
C ASP A 18 -1.91 5.06 -11.81
N VAL A 19 -1.21 4.10 -11.21
CA VAL A 19 -0.40 4.28 -9.99
C VAL A 19 1.05 3.94 -10.30
N ILE A 20 1.27 2.82 -11.01
CA ILE A 20 2.61 2.36 -11.40
C ILE A 20 2.63 1.91 -12.87
N PRO A 21 3.78 2.04 -13.56
CA PRO A 21 3.87 1.73 -14.99
C PRO A 21 3.92 0.22 -15.28
N THR A 22 4.31 -0.60 -14.31
CA THR A 22 4.49 -2.05 -14.48
C THR A 22 3.95 -2.81 -13.28
N PRO A 23 3.26 -3.95 -13.49
CA PRO A 23 2.71 -4.72 -12.39
C PRO A 23 3.82 -5.42 -11.58
N PRO A 24 3.59 -5.69 -10.28
CA PRO A 24 4.50 -6.51 -9.48
C PRO A 24 4.46 -7.97 -9.94
N SER A 25 5.59 -8.66 -9.78
CA SER A 25 5.69 -10.10 -10.08
C SER A 25 5.35 -10.99 -8.88
N ALA A 26 5.42 -10.46 -7.66
CA ALA A 26 5.22 -11.19 -6.40
C ALA A 26 4.07 -10.59 -5.59
N ASN A 27 3.40 -11.45 -4.81
CA ASN A 27 2.33 -11.06 -3.90
C ASN A 27 2.89 -10.72 -2.52
N ILE A 28 2.22 -9.80 -1.82
CA ILE A 28 2.40 -9.59 -0.37
C ILE A 28 1.11 -10.00 0.34
N GLU A 29 1.22 -10.58 1.52
CA GLU A 29 0.08 -10.99 2.33
C GLU A 29 -0.26 -9.92 3.37
N LEU A 30 -1.53 -9.55 3.41
CA LEU A 30 -2.05 -8.49 4.27
C LEU A 30 -3.18 -9.05 5.13
N LYS A 31 -2.95 -9.11 6.44
CA LYS A 31 -3.94 -9.61 7.40
C LYS A 31 -4.24 -8.56 8.45
N TYR A 32 -5.50 -8.15 8.52
CA TYR A 32 -5.97 -7.15 9.46
C TYR A 32 -6.29 -7.77 10.83
N PRO A 33 -6.18 -7.01 11.93
CA PRO A 33 -6.58 -7.47 13.26
C PRO A 33 -8.05 -7.92 13.35
N SER A 34 -8.92 -7.38 12.49
CA SER A 34 -10.32 -7.79 12.36
C SER A 34 -10.51 -9.24 11.86
N GLY A 35 -9.45 -9.88 11.36
CA GLY A 35 -9.48 -11.17 10.67
C GLY A 35 -9.67 -11.05 9.15
N ALA A 36 -9.94 -9.85 8.63
CA ALA A 36 -10.00 -9.61 7.20
C ALA A 36 -8.63 -9.80 6.53
N VAL A 37 -8.65 -10.23 5.26
CA VAL A 37 -7.46 -10.37 4.42
C VAL A 37 -7.68 -9.56 3.15
N ALA A 38 -6.72 -8.70 2.81
CA ALA A 38 -6.71 -8.06 1.49
C ALA A 38 -6.06 -9.01 0.48
N SER A 39 -6.79 -9.32 -0.57
CA SER A 39 -6.44 -10.29 -1.59
C SER A 39 -6.96 -9.83 -2.96
N GLN A 40 -6.05 -9.27 -3.77
CA GLN A 40 -6.25 -9.09 -5.21
C GLN A 40 -7.52 -8.31 -5.60
N GLY A 41 -7.89 -7.29 -4.80
CA GLY A 41 -9.00 -6.39 -5.12
C GLY A 41 -10.36 -6.80 -4.54
N ASN A 42 -10.40 -7.75 -3.59
CA ASN A 42 -11.62 -8.00 -2.82
C ASN A 42 -12.09 -6.75 -2.06
N GLU A 43 -13.39 -6.63 -1.91
CA GLU A 43 -13.99 -5.52 -1.15
C GLU A 43 -13.87 -5.77 0.36
N LEU A 44 -13.42 -4.74 1.09
CA LEU A 44 -13.34 -4.70 2.54
C LEU A 44 -13.99 -3.40 3.04
N THR A 45 -14.62 -3.47 4.21
CA THR A 45 -15.25 -2.30 4.83
C THR A 45 -14.23 -1.47 5.63
N PRO A 46 -14.42 -0.14 5.76
CA PRO A 46 -13.59 0.72 6.63
C PRO A 46 -13.40 0.15 8.05
N THR A 47 -14.44 -0.42 8.65
CA THR A 47 -14.38 -1.05 9.97
C THR A 47 -13.42 -2.24 10.03
N GLN A 48 -13.37 -3.06 8.98
CA GLN A 48 -12.46 -4.21 8.91
C GLN A 48 -11.00 -3.79 8.78
N VAL A 49 -10.74 -2.65 8.16
CA VAL A 49 -9.39 -2.15 7.86
C VAL A 49 -9.00 -0.94 8.72
N LYS A 50 -9.72 -0.68 9.82
CA LYS A 50 -9.46 0.48 10.69
C LYS A 50 -8.07 0.47 11.33
N ASP A 51 -7.55 -0.72 11.62
CA ASP A 51 -6.28 -0.94 12.32
C ASP A 51 -5.22 -1.47 11.34
N GLN A 52 -3.95 -1.12 11.58
CA GLN A 52 -2.83 -1.51 10.73
C GLN A 52 -2.74 -3.04 10.54
N PRO A 53 -2.61 -3.56 9.30
CA PRO A 53 -2.45 -4.99 9.07
C PRO A 53 -1.03 -5.47 9.40
N SER A 54 -0.89 -6.77 9.64
CA SER A 54 0.39 -7.45 9.48
C SER A 54 0.69 -7.63 7.99
N VAL A 55 1.95 -7.43 7.60
CA VAL A 55 2.42 -7.55 6.23
C VAL A 55 3.48 -8.65 6.17
N SER A 56 3.29 -9.63 5.30
CA SER A 56 4.23 -10.74 5.09
C SER A 56 4.62 -10.84 3.61
N TYR A 57 5.91 -11.04 3.36
CA TYR A 57 6.47 -11.16 2.01
C TYR A 57 7.83 -11.85 2.04
N GLU A 58 8.19 -12.46 0.91
CA GLU A 58 9.52 -13.02 0.69
C GLU A 58 10.54 -11.88 0.53
N ALA A 59 11.54 -11.85 1.41
CA ALA A 59 12.53 -10.80 1.45
C ALA A 59 13.96 -11.37 1.47
N ASP A 60 14.85 -10.72 0.74
CA ASP A 60 16.29 -10.79 0.99
C ASP A 60 16.58 -10.21 2.39
N PRO A 61 17.10 -10.99 3.34
CA PRO A 61 17.34 -10.55 4.72
C PRO A 61 18.43 -9.49 4.86
N ASN A 62 19.26 -9.29 3.82
CA ASN A 62 20.32 -8.28 3.79
C ASN A 62 19.91 -6.98 3.08
N ALA A 63 18.67 -6.91 2.59
CA ALA A 63 18.16 -5.74 1.88
C ALA A 63 17.21 -4.90 2.74
N PHE A 64 16.98 -3.68 2.27
CA PHE A 64 15.98 -2.77 2.82
C PHE A 64 14.80 -2.65 1.87
N TYR A 65 13.61 -2.39 2.42
CA TYR A 65 12.39 -2.25 1.64
C TYR A 65 11.62 -0.99 2.04
N THR A 66 10.82 -0.50 1.08
CA THR A 66 9.83 0.55 1.28
C THR A 66 8.44 -0.03 1.04
N LEU A 67 7.54 0.11 2.00
CA LEU A 67 6.13 -0.20 1.88
C LEU A 67 5.33 1.09 1.69
N VAL A 68 4.49 1.11 0.66
CA VAL A 68 3.56 2.19 0.34
C VAL A 68 2.14 1.64 0.44
N PHE A 69 1.25 2.38 1.09
CA PHE A 69 -0.19 2.17 1.06
C PHE A 69 -0.85 3.45 0.57
N THR A 70 -1.59 3.40 -0.54
CA THR A 70 -2.09 4.59 -1.25
C THR A 70 -3.51 4.38 -1.78
N ASP A 71 -4.27 5.48 -1.85
CA ASP A 71 -5.59 5.57 -2.47
C ASP A 71 -5.52 6.52 -3.69
N PRO A 72 -5.62 6.00 -4.92
CA PRO A 72 -5.61 6.79 -6.14
C PRO A 72 -6.99 7.35 -6.50
N ASP A 73 -8.04 7.02 -5.75
CA ASP A 73 -9.43 7.40 -6.05
C ASP A 73 -9.95 8.52 -5.15
N ASN A 74 -9.12 9.03 -4.24
CA ASN A 74 -9.43 10.21 -3.44
C ASN A 74 -9.45 11.46 -4.33
N TYR A 75 -10.63 11.80 -4.85
CA TYR A 75 -10.85 12.83 -5.86
C TYR A 75 -11.99 13.75 -5.44
N ASP A 76 -11.69 15.04 -5.26
CA ASP A 76 -12.67 16.08 -4.85
C ASP A 76 -12.97 17.12 -5.95
N GLY A 77 -12.64 16.89 -7.23
CA GLY A 77 -13.00 17.85 -8.30
C GLY A 77 -12.38 17.57 -9.68
N PRO A 78 -12.78 18.26 -10.78
CA PRO A 78 -12.51 17.92 -12.20
C PRO A 78 -11.05 17.65 -12.61
N GLU A 79 -10.08 18.09 -11.80
CA GLU A 79 -8.65 17.83 -11.97
C GLU A 79 -8.17 16.88 -10.85
N PRO A 80 -7.19 15.98 -11.08
CA PRO A 80 -6.67 15.06 -10.05
C PRO A 80 -5.83 15.80 -9.01
N VAL A 81 -6.43 16.72 -8.25
CA VAL A 81 -5.73 17.63 -7.31
C VAL A 81 -5.25 16.88 -6.05
N TYR A 82 -5.91 15.79 -5.67
CA TYR A 82 -5.64 15.05 -4.41
C TYR A 82 -5.22 13.59 -4.61
N ARG A 83 -4.99 13.20 -5.86
CA ARG A 83 -4.46 11.88 -6.18
C ARG A 83 -2.93 11.94 -6.12
N GLU A 84 -2.26 11.12 -5.32
CA GLU A 84 -2.77 10.04 -4.46
C GLU A 84 -2.85 10.47 -2.98
N TRP A 85 -3.75 9.84 -2.21
CA TRP A 85 -3.73 9.94 -0.75
C TRP A 85 -2.97 8.76 -0.15
N HIS A 86 -1.79 9.01 0.40
CA HIS A 86 -0.97 7.96 0.98
C HIS A 86 -1.41 7.68 2.43
N HIS A 87 -1.91 6.47 2.67
CA HIS A 87 -2.45 6.01 3.95
C HIS A 87 -1.38 5.47 4.90
N TRP A 88 -0.25 5.00 4.39
CA TRP A 88 0.86 4.49 5.19
C TRP A 88 2.14 4.46 4.36
N LEU A 89 3.26 4.89 4.94
CA LEU A 89 4.55 4.87 4.27
C LEU A 89 5.63 4.48 5.27
N VAL A 90 6.33 3.39 4.99
CA VAL A 90 7.41 2.87 5.83
C VAL A 90 8.61 2.59 4.95
N GLY A 91 9.71 3.30 5.18
CA GLY A 91 10.98 3.08 4.51
C GLY A 91 11.95 2.26 5.35
N ASN A 92 13.10 1.91 4.80
CA ASN A 92 14.20 1.27 5.52
C ASN A 92 13.79 0.01 6.32
N ILE A 93 12.80 -0.76 5.84
CA ILE A 93 12.38 -2.01 6.46
C ILE A 93 13.50 -3.04 6.26
N PRO A 94 14.17 -3.55 7.31
CA PRO A 94 15.22 -4.55 7.17
C PRO A 94 14.62 -5.94 6.94
N GLY A 95 14.94 -6.58 5.82
CA GLY A 95 14.34 -7.87 5.45
C GLY A 95 12.82 -7.74 5.34
N SER A 96 12.09 -8.55 6.10
CA SER A 96 10.61 -8.54 6.14
C SER A 96 10.00 -7.94 7.42
N ASP A 97 10.82 -7.41 8.33
CA ASP A 97 10.35 -6.93 9.63
C ASP A 97 9.89 -5.47 9.57
N VAL A 98 8.65 -5.26 9.12
CA VAL A 98 8.03 -3.92 8.96
C VAL A 98 8.08 -3.11 10.27
N SER A 99 8.04 -3.77 11.44
CA SER A 99 8.09 -3.08 12.74
C SER A 99 9.42 -2.38 13.01
N LYS A 100 10.49 -2.78 12.31
CA LYS A 100 11.82 -2.15 12.39
C LYS A 100 12.07 -1.12 11.30
N GLY A 101 11.09 -0.90 10.41
CA GLY A 101 11.15 0.15 9.41
C GLY A 101 11.02 1.55 10.00
N GLU A 102 11.40 2.54 9.22
CA GLU A 102 11.24 3.96 9.51
C GLU A 102 9.88 4.44 9.01
N VAL A 103 8.97 4.73 9.94
CA VAL A 103 7.61 5.20 9.60
C VAL A 103 7.68 6.66 9.15
N LEU A 104 7.49 6.88 7.85
CA LEU A 104 7.46 8.20 7.22
C LEU A 104 6.06 8.84 7.33
N SER A 105 5.03 8.02 7.11
CA SER A 105 3.62 8.38 7.32
C SER A 105 2.94 7.25 8.09
N GLY A 106 2.35 7.56 9.24
CA GLY A 106 1.66 6.60 10.10
C GLY A 106 0.39 6.05 9.44
N TYR A 107 0.03 4.81 9.79
CA TYR A 107 -1.13 4.13 9.21
C TYR A 107 -2.44 4.87 9.52
N ILE A 108 -3.22 5.16 8.47
CA ILE A 108 -4.61 5.59 8.55
C ILE A 108 -5.45 4.61 7.74
N GLY A 109 -6.50 4.04 8.34
CA GLY A 109 -7.39 3.10 7.66
C GLY A 109 -8.17 3.73 6.50
N SER A 110 -8.88 2.91 5.75
CA SER A 110 -9.76 3.38 4.67
C SER A 110 -10.90 4.24 5.23
N GLY A 111 -11.24 5.30 4.51
CA GLY A 111 -12.31 6.22 4.88
C GLY A 111 -12.83 7.00 3.68
N PRO A 112 -13.31 6.32 2.62
CA PRO A 112 -13.82 7.00 1.44
C PRO A 112 -15.03 7.87 1.85
N PRO A 113 -15.11 9.14 1.38
CA PRO A 113 -16.25 10.00 1.70
C PRO A 113 -17.60 9.41 1.24
N GLU A 114 -18.68 9.79 1.91
CA GLU A 114 -20.01 9.33 1.50
C GLU A 114 -20.33 9.80 0.07
N GLY A 115 -20.79 8.88 -0.78
CA GLY A 115 -21.17 9.17 -2.16
C GLY A 115 -20.05 9.09 -3.19
N THR A 116 -18.79 8.80 -2.81
CA THR A 116 -17.66 8.67 -3.76
C THR A 116 -17.49 7.25 -4.33
N GLY A 117 -18.23 6.27 -3.79
CA GLY A 117 -18.23 4.89 -4.28
C GLY A 117 -17.09 4.04 -3.70
N ILE A 118 -16.65 3.04 -4.47
CA ILE A 118 -15.57 2.12 -4.08
C ILE A 118 -14.22 2.73 -4.48
N HIS A 119 -13.31 2.85 -3.50
CA HIS A 119 -11.94 3.30 -3.70
C HIS A 119 -10.97 2.11 -3.75
N ARG A 120 -9.90 2.24 -4.53
CA ARG A 120 -8.83 1.26 -4.69
C ARG A 120 -7.73 1.50 -3.66
N TYR A 121 -7.70 0.68 -2.63
CA TYR A 121 -6.67 0.74 -1.60
C TYR A 121 -5.48 -0.16 -1.99
N VAL A 122 -4.34 0.45 -2.38
CA VAL A 122 -3.21 -0.27 -3.01
C VAL A 122 -2.00 -0.32 -2.10
N TYR A 123 -1.51 -1.53 -1.83
CA TYR A 123 -0.21 -1.73 -1.19
C TYR A 123 0.86 -2.08 -2.23
N ILE A 124 2.02 -1.43 -2.13
CA ILE A 124 3.16 -1.65 -3.01
C ILE A 124 4.43 -1.77 -2.16
N LEU A 125 5.26 -2.76 -2.45
CA LEU A 125 6.53 -2.98 -1.78
C LEU A 125 7.68 -2.87 -2.77
N TYR A 126 8.68 -2.05 -2.44
CA TYR A 126 9.89 -1.86 -3.23
C TYR A 126 11.12 -2.35 -2.48
N LYS A 127 12.00 -3.10 -3.15
CA LYS A 127 13.36 -3.34 -2.67
C LYS A 127 14.19 -2.08 -2.89
N GLN A 128 14.77 -1.54 -1.83
CA GLN A 128 15.65 -0.36 -1.90
C GLN A 128 17.04 -0.77 -2.42
N PRO A 129 17.77 0.15 -3.09
CA PRO A 129 19.17 -0.08 -3.48
C PRO A 129 20.13 -0.18 -2.28
N GLY A 130 19.67 0.24 -1.11
CA GLY A 130 20.41 0.24 0.15
C GLY A 130 19.57 0.91 1.24
N LYS A 131 20.17 1.18 2.40
CA LYS A 131 19.53 2.03 3.42
C LYS A 131 19.48 3.47 2.89
N LEU A 132 18.30 4.07 2.90
CA LEU A 132 18.08 5.44 2.45
C LEU A 132 18.14 6.40 3.64
N ALA A 133 18.47 7.66 3.37
CA ALA A 133 18.35 8.75 4.33
C ALA A 133 17.11 9.56 3.97
N PHE A 134 16.16 9.62 4.91
CA PHE A 134 14.90 10.34 4.75
C PHE A 134 14.94 11.61 5.59
N ASP A 135 14.86 12.78 4.96
CA ASP A 135 14.79 14.10 5.63
C ASP A 135 13.37 14.70 5.62
N GLU A 136 12.41 13.98 5.04
CA GLU A 136 11.04 14.42 4.90
C GLU A 136 10.32 14.51 6.25
N LYS A 137 9.36 15.44 6.36
CA LYS A 137 8.54 15.57 7.55
C LYS A 137 7.77 14.28 7.82
N ARG A 138 7.87 13.76 9.05
CA ARG A 138 7.09 12.60 9.49
C ARG A 138 5.63 12.99 9.71
N LEU A 139 4.72 12.26 9.08
CA LEU A 139 3.27 12.44 9.24
C LEU A 139 2.76 11.42 10.25
N THR A 140 2.30 11.88 11.42
CA THR A 140 1.80 10.99 12.48
C THR A 140 0.28 10.94 12.48
N ASN A 141 -0.29 9.75 12.66
CA ASN A 141 -1.73 9.58 12.91
C ASN A 141 -2.07 9.73 14.42
N LYS A 142 -1.51 10.77 15.07
CA LYS A 142 -1.75 11.11 16.47
C LYS A 142 -2.29 12.52 16.56
#